data_AF-A0A820UBL1-F1
#
_entry.id   AF-A0A820UBL1-F1
#
_cell.length_a   1.000
_cell.length_b   1.000
_cell.length_c   1.000
_cell.angle_alpha   90.00
_cell.angle_beta   90.00
_cell.angle_gamma   90.00
#
_symmetry.space_group_name_H-M   'P 1'
#
loop_
_entity.id
_entity.type
_entity.pdbx_description
1 polymer ?
#
loop_
_entity_poly.entity_id
_entity_poly.type
_entity_poly.pdbx_seq_one_letter_code
_entity_poly.pdbx_strand_id
1 'polypeptide(L)'
;PYTSKSDVWSYGVTIWEVFSKAGTPYENIILNHLVIDAVKRGERLKQPDKCPPKIFSIMASCWTDDPKDRPSFEKLLELLKKEKPLF
;
A
#
# COMPACT_ATOMS: atom_id res chain seq x y z
N PRO A 1 -16.41 1.89 2.93
CA PRO A 1 -16.75 2.61 4.18
C PRO A 1 -15.53 3.35 4.73
N TYR A 2 -15.70 4.56 5.24
CA TYR A 2 -14.62 5.32 5.88
C TYR A 2 -14.39 4.80 7.30
N THR A 3 -13.22 4.22 7.53
CA THR A 3 -12.83 3.57 8.79
C THR A 3 -11.30 3.63 8.93
N SER A 4 -10.76 3.35 10.11
CA SER A 4 -9.30 3.21 10.25
C SER A 4 -8.72 2.14 9.30
N LYS A 5 -9.50 1.13 8.90
CA LYS A 5 -9.09 0.12 7.91
C LYS A 5 -9.08 0.65 6.46
N SER A 6 -9.87 1.67 6.13
CA SER A 6 -9.70 2.39 4.85
C SER A 6 -8.48 3.29 4.89
N ASP A 7 -8.17 3.89 6.04
CA ASP A 7 -6.96 4.71 6.19
C ASP A 7 -5.69 3.86 6.07
N VAL A 8 -5.70 2.63 6.59
CA VAL A 8 -4.60 1.66 6.40
C VAL A 8 -4.34 1.37 4.93
N TRP A 9 -5.39 1.24 4.10
CA TRP A 9 -5.24 1.07 2.66
C TRP A 9 -4.52 2.27 2.03
N SER A 10 -5.01 3.48 2.32
CA SER A 10 -4.43 4.73 1.82
C SER A 10 -2.99 4.90 2.30
N TYR A 11 -2.69 4.52 3.54
CA TYR A 11 -1.33 4.54 4.06
C TYR A 11 -0.39 3.59 3.30
N GLY A 12 -0.86 2.41 2.91
CA GLY A 12 -0.12 1.53 2.00
C GLY A 12 0.24 2.22 0.67
N VAL A 13 -0.72 2.96 0.08
CA VAL A 13 -0.48 3.77 -1.12
C VAL A 13 0.55 4.88 -0.83
N THR A 14 0.46 5.56 0.31
CA THR A 14 1.43 6.58 0.71
C THR A 14 2.85 6.04 0.87
N ILE A 15 3.03 4.86 1.46
CA ILE A 15 4.36 4.23 1.52
C ILE A 15 4.86 3.93 0.09
N TRP A 16 3.98 3.45 -0.79
CA TRP A 16 4.33 3.22 -2.19
C TRP A 16 4.75 4.50 -2.91
N GLU A 17 4.08 5.63 -2.68
CA GLU A 17 4.46 6.95 -3.21
C GLU A 17 5.84 7.38 -2.70
N VAL A 18 6.16 7.14 -1.43
CA VAL A 18 7.51 7.42 -0.87
C VAL A 18 8.59 6.61 -1.59
N PHE A 19 8.41 5.30 -1.75
CA PHE A 19 9.42 4.44 -2.38
C PHE A 19 9.51 4.59 -3.89
N SER A 20 8.42 4.96 -4.56
CA SER A 20 8.42 5.30 -5.99
C SER A 20 8.94 6.71 -6.28
N LYS A 21 9.34 7.47 -5.25
CA LYS A 21 9.80 8.86 -5.35
C LYS A 21 8.75 9.78 -5.94
N ALA A 22 7.57 9.77 -5.33
CA ALA A 22 6.37 10.49 -5.77
C ALA A 22 5.85 10.02 -7.15
N GLY A 23 5.96 8.72 -7.43
CA GLY A 23 5.31 8.11 -8.58
C GLY A 23 3.78 8.22 -8.46
N THR A 24 3.08 8.20 -9.60
CA THR A 24 1.62 8.23 -9.61
C THR A 24 1.06 6.81 -9.45
N PRO A 25 0.24 6.53 -8.41
CA PRO A 25 -0.37 5.21 -8.25
C PRO A 25 -1.25 4.87 -9.46
N TYR A 26 -1.10 3.66 -10.00
CA TYR A 26 -1.86 3.18 -11.16
C TYR A 26 -1.75 4.10 -12.39
N GLU A 27 -0.58 4.70 -12.64
CA GLU A 27 -0.33 5.67 -13.73
C GLU A 27 -0.79 5.20 -15.13
N ASN A 28 -0.79 3.90 -15.36
CA ASN A 28 -1.23 3.26 -16.59
C ASN A 28 -2.76 3.19 -16.76
N ILE A 29 -3.55 3.69 -15.80
CA ILE A 29 -5.01 3.77 -15.86
C ILE A 29 -5.44 5.25 -15.88
N ILE A 30 -5.89 5.72 -17.03
CA ILE A 30 -6.18 7.15 -17.28
C ILE A 30 -7.43 7.64 -16.51
N LEU A 31 -8.43 6.78 -16.32
CA LEU A 31 -9.72 7.16 -15.72
C LEU A 31 -9.87 6.58 -14.31
N ASN A 32 -10.14 7.44 -13.32
CA ASN A 32 -10.25 7.06 -11.90
C ASN A 32 -11.25 5.91 -11.64
N HIS A 33 -12.39 5.88 -12.34
CA HIS A 33 -13.37 4.81 -12.14
C HIS A 33 -12.84 3.44 -12.58
N LEU A 34 -11.94 3.40 -13.59
CA LEU A 34 -11.31 2.16 -14.03
C LEU A 34 -10.29 1.64 -13.01
N VAL A 35 -9.68 2.51 -12.20
CA VAL A 35 -8.80 2.09 -11.08
C VAL A 35 -9.59 1.29 -10.06
N ILE A 36 -10.80 1.73 -9.72
CA ILE A 36 -11.68 1.01 -8.79
C ILE A 36 -11.99 -0.39 -9.32
N ASP A 37 -12.31 -0.51 -10.60
CA ASP A 37 -12.62 -1.81 -11.22
C ASP A 37 -11.40 -2.71 -11.32
N ALA A 38 -10.22 -2.16 -11.63
CA ALA A 38 -8.96 -2.88 -11.62
C ALA A 38 -8.64 -3.45 -10.24
N VAL A 39 -8.74 -2.62 -9.20
CA VAL A 39 -8.52 -3.04 -7.81
C VAL A 39 -9.50 -4.14 -7.40
N LYS A 40 -10.78 -4.04 -7.78
CA LYS A 40 -11.79 -5.08 -7.52
C LYS A 40 -11.49 -6.40 -8.24
N ARG A 41 -10.79 -6.38 -9.37
CA ARG A 41 -10.31 -7.59 -10.07
C ARG A 41 -9.02 -8.15 -9.48
N GLY A 42 -8.51 -7.57 -8.40
CA GLY A 42 -7.28 -8.02 -7.74
C GLY A 42 -6.02 -7.31 -8.22
N GLU A 43 -6.12 -6.28 -9.07
CA GLU A 43 -4.94 -5.49 -9.45
C GLU A 43 -4.39 -4.73 -8.24
N ARG A 44 -3.07 -4.70 -8.10
CA ARG A 44 -2.35 -4.04 -7.02
C ARG A 44 -1.11 -3.34 -7.57
N LEU A 45 -0.65 -2.32 -6.85
CA LEU A 45 0.59 -1.62 -7.17
C LEU A 45 1.77 -2.59 -7.10
N LYS A 46 2.66 -2.50 -8.09
CA LYS A 46 3.90 -3.29 -8.13
C LYS A 46 4.92 -2.75 -7.15
N GLN A 47 5.85 -3.60 -6.73
CA GLN A 47 6.97 -3.18 -5.90
C GLN A 47 7.81 -2.10 -6.62
N PRO A 48 8.01 -0.91 -6.02
CA PRO A 48 8.87 0.12 -6.60
C PRO A 48 10.33 -0.33 -6.70
N ASP A 49 11.05 0.25 -7.64
CA ASP A 49 12.49 0.04 -7.78
C ASP A 49 13.23 0.41 -6.49
N LYS A 50 14.15 -0.46 -6.06
CA LYS A 50 14.95 -0.30 -4.82
C LYS A 50 14.13 -0.32 -3.52
N CYS A 51 12.83 -0.59 -3.57
CA CYS A 51 12.06 -0.87 -2.36
C CYS A 51 12.48 -2.23 -1.77
N PRO A 52 12.83 -2.33 -0.48
CA PRO A 52 13.13 -3.63 0.14
C PRO A 52 11.90 -4.55 0.08
N PRO A 53 12.06 -5.86 -0.25
CA PRO A 53 10.94 -6.80 -0.32
C PRO A 53 10.09 -6.87 0.95
N LYS A 54 10.74 -6.68 2.11
CA LYS A 54 10.06 -6.70 3.41
C LYS A 54 9.14 -5.50 3.60
N ILE A 55 9.55 -4.32 3.16
CA ILE A 55 8.71 -3.12 3.16
C ILE A 55 7.56 -3.28 2.18
N PHE A 56 7.81 -3.84 0.99
CA PHE A 56 6.72 -4.14 0.04
C PHE A 56 5.72 -5.15 0.59
N SER A 57 6.18 -6.18 1.31
CA SER A 57 5.28 -7.12 1.99
C SER A 57 4.39 -6.42 3.03
N ILE A 58 4.93 -5.44 3.77
CA ILE A 58 4.14 -4.61 4.70
C ILE A 58 3.10 -3.79 3.93
N MET A 59 3.51 -3.11 2.84
CA MET A 59 2.59 -2.35 1.99
C MET A 59 1.46 -3.22 1.42
N ALA A 60 1.81 -4.39 0.87
CA ALA A 60 0.86 -5.32 0.28
C ALA A 60 -0.17 -5.82 1.30
N SER A 61 0.22 -5.98 2.58
CA SER A 61 -0.71 -6.35 3.65
C SER A 61 -1.78 -5.27 3.94
N CYS A 62 -1.53 -4.02 3.58
CA CYS A 62 -2.54 -2.95 3.66
C CYS A 62 -3.63 -3.08 2.59
N TRP A 63 -3.38 -3.83 1.52
CA TRP A 63 -4.25 -3.95 0.36
C TRP A 63 -4.99 -5.29 0.27
N THR A 64 -5.21 -5.95 1.40
CA THR A 64 -6.11 -7.12 1.48
C THR A 64 -7.56 -6.70 1.23
N ASP A 65 -8.30 -7.57 0.55
CA ASP A 65 -9.69 -7.29 0.16
C ASP A 65 -10.60 -7.15 1.38
N ASP A 66 -10.55 -8.11 2.32
CA ASP A 66 -11.27 -8.00 3.59
C ASP A 66 -10.59 -6.95 4.49
N PRO A 67 -11.27 -5.84 4.85
CA PRO A 67 -10.72 -4.83 5.76
C PRO A 67 -10.28 -5.38 7.12
N LYS A 68 -10.83 -6.52 7.58
CA LYS A 68 -10.45 -7.16 8.85
C LYS A 68 -9.04 -7.74 8.81
N ASP A 69 -8.61 -8.19 7.64
CA ASP A 69 -7.28 -8.81 7.44
C ASP A 69 -6.16 -7.78 7.31
N ARG A 70 -6.51 -6.50 7.07
CA ARG A 70 -5.54 -5.42 7.05
C ARG A 70 -4.94 -5.24 8.46
N PRO A 71 -3.65 -4.94 8.60
CA PRO A 71 -3.05 -4.67 9.90
C PRO A 71 -3.67 -3.42 10.56
N SER A 72 -3.47 -3.25 11.87
CA SER A 72 -3.72 -1.96 12.52
C SER A 72 -2.50 -1.04 12.37
N PHE A 73 -2.66 0.25 12.65
CA PHE A 73 -1.52 1.19 12.64
C PHE A 73 -0.48 0.83 13.71
N GLU A 74 -0.90 0.34 14.88
CA GLU A 74 0.02 -0.15 15.91
C GLU A 74 0.85 -1.31 15.35
N LYS A 75 0.21 -2.25 14.63
CA LYS A 75 0.91 -3.36 14.01
C LYS A 75 1.87 -2.91 12.93
N LEU A 76 1.47 -1.97 12.08
CA LEU A 76 2.32 -1.39 11.05
C LEU A 76 3.55 -0.71 11.66
N LEU A 77 3.38 0.04 12.74
CA LEU A 77 4.47 0.69 13.47
C LEU A 77 5.47 -0.34 14.02
N GLU A 78 4.98 -1.43 14.63
CA GLU A 78 5.85 -2.52 15.10
C GLU A 78 6.67 -3.16 13.97
N LEU A 79 6.02 -3.41 12.82
CA LEU A 79 6.66 -4.04 11.68
C LEU A 79 7.72 -3.11 11.08
N LEU A 80 7.39 -1.84 10.87
CA LEU A 80 8.29 -0.86 10.29
C LEU A 80 9.48 -0.53 11.20
N LYS A 81 9.30 -0.50 12.53
CA LYS A 81 10.40 -0.29 13.49
C LYS A 81 11.46 -1.41 13.47
N LYS A 82 11.08 -2.62 13.06
CA LYS A 82 12.00 -3.76 12.97
C LYS A 82 12.86 -3.71 11.71
N GLU A 83 12.42 -2.95 10.72
CA GLU A 83 13.21 -2.71 9.53
C GLU A 83 14.27 -1.66 9.84
N LYS A 84 15.51 -1.93 9.41
CA LYS A 84 16.59 -0.95 9.59
C LYS A 84 16.22 0.34 8.85
N PRO A 85 16.44 1.52 9.44
CA PRO A 85 16.25 2.77 8.73
C PRO A 85 17.06 2.74 7.44
N LEU A 86 16.49 3.27 6.36
CA LEU A 86 17.12 3.33 5.03
C LEU A 86 18.27 4.36 4.96
N PHE A 87 18.76 4.83 6.11
CA PHE A 87 19.82 5.83 6.28
C PHE A 87 20.67 5.46 7.50
#